data_AF-A0A7Y0GPD0-F1
#
_entry.id   AF-A0A7Y0GPD0-F1
#
_cell.length_a   1.000
_cell.length_b   1.000
_cell.length_c   1.000
_cell.angle_alpha   90.00
_cell.angle_beta   90.00
_cell.angle_gamma   90.00
#
_symmetry.space_group_name_H-M   'P 1'
#
loop_
_entity.id
_entity.type
_entity.pdbx_description
1 polymer ?
#
loop_
_entity_poly.entity_id
_entity_poly.type
_entity_poly.pdbx_seq_one_letter_code
_entity_poly.pdbx_strand_id
1 'polypeptide(L)'
;MGFGPTGFGPGAFGPGGPRRRGRRPGRGGRGDVRAAILLLLVEGPMHGYQLIQQISERSGGAWTPSPGSVYPALSQLEDEGLVHLERVEGRNTASLTDVGTTYVQEHQSDLGTPWDDANDSVSSEVRDLRDEVGALMTAAQQVSHVGAAAQVAEASRLLIQVRKALYRILADDESQP
;
A
#
# COMPACT_ATOMS: atom_id res chain seq x y z
N MET A 1 51.42 -36.12 6.59
CA MET A 1 50.22 -36.60 5.86
C MET A 1 49.08 -35.64 6.20
N GLY A 2 48.55 -34.76 5.36
CA GLY A 2 48.61 -34.62 3.91
C GLY A 2 47.18 -34.50 3.36
N PHE A 3 46.89 -33.38 2.67
CA PHE A 3 45.74 -33.07 1.79
C PHE A 3 44.39 -32.62 2.40
N GLY A 4 44.13 -31.31 2.34
CA GLY A 4 42.85 -30.80 1.78
C GLY A 4 42.99 -30.66 0.26
N PRO A 5 42.29 -29.75 -0.43
CA PRO A 5 40.85 -29.47 -0.51
C PRO A 5 40.27 -30.00 -1.85
N THR A 6 38.95 -30.01 -2.01
CA THR A 6 38.33 -30.00 -3.35
C THR A 6 37.77 -28.61 -3.64
N GLY A 7 38.59 -27.81 -4.31
CA GLY A 7 38.13 -26.68 -5.10
C GLY A 7 38.13 -27.07 -6.58
N PHE A 8 37.10 -26.65 -7.31
CA PHE A 8 37.22 -26.23 -8.71
C PHE A 8 36.07 -25.25 -9.00
N GLY A 9 36.40 -23.99 -9.25
CA GLY A 9 35.51 -23.02 -9.94
C GLY A 9 35.55 -23.29 -11.46
N PRO A 10 35.55 -22.28 -12.36
CA PRO A 10 34.85 -20.99 -12.41
C PRO A 10 34.02 -20.82 -13.72
N GLY A 11 33.19 -19.78 -13.81
CA GLY A 11 32.52 -19.33 -15.06
C GLY A 11 31.02 -19.68 -15.11
N ALA A 12 30.09 -18.78 -15.44
CA ALA A 12 30.18 -17.73 -16.44
C ALA A 12 29.53 -16.42 -15.98
N PHE A 13 30.33 -15.36 -15.95
CA PHE A 13 29.86 -14.02 -16.26
C PHE A 13 29.50 -13.99 -17.75
N GLY A 14 28.21 -13.97 -18.06
CA GLY A 14 27.70 -13.61 -19.39
C GLY A 14 27.49 -12.09 -19.48
N PRO A 15 27.80 -11.44 -20.62
CA PRO A 15 27.72 -10.00 -20.76
C PRO A 15 26.27 -9.54 -20.98
N GLY A 16 25.90 -8.43 -20.33
CA GLY A 16 24.93 -7.47 -20.83
C GLY A 16 23.61 -8.00 -21.39
N GLY A 17 22.69 -8.41 -20.51
CA GLY A 17 21.26 -8.23 -20.76
C GLY A 17 20.79 -7.03 -19.93
N PRO A 18 19.93 -6.13 -20.46
CA PRO A 18 19.48 -4.98 -19.69
C PRO A 18 18.82 -5.51 -18.42
N ARG A 19 19.32 -5.08 -17.26
CA ARG A 19 18.62 -5.24 -15.98
C ARG A 19 17.32 -4.46 -16.08
N ARG A 20 16.30 -5.01 -16.73
CA ARG A 20 14.94 -4.70 -16.33
C ARG A 20 14.85 -5.24 -14.92
N ARG A 21 15.05 -4.34 -13.96
CA ARG A 21 14.65 -4.52 -12.57
C ARG A 21 13.18 -4.90 -12.66
N GLY A 22 12.92 -6.21 -12.71
CA GLY A 22 11.58 -6.73 -12.61
C GLY A 22 11.09 -6.36 -11.24
N ARG A 23 10.46 -5.19 -11.13
CA ARG A 23 9.45 -4.91 -10.13
C ARG A 23 8.54 -6.12 -10.21
N ARG A 24 8.69 -7.05 -9.28
CA ARG A 24 7.74 -8.15 -9.14
C ARG A 24 6.39 -7.46 -8.93
N PRO A 25 5.37 -7.71 -9.77
CA PRO A 25 4.02 -7.25 -9.48
C PRO A 25 3.56 -8.11 -8.31
N GLY A 26 3.82 -7.64 -7.11
CA GLY A 26 3.75 -8.44 -5.90
C GLY A 26 3.49 -7.55 -4.73
N ARG A 27 2.22 -7.15 -4.59
CA ARG A 27 1.56 -6.71 -3.35
C ARG A 27 2.50 -6.00 -2.36
N GLY A 28 2.82 -4.74 -2.64
CA GLY A 28 3.37 -3.80 -1.66
C GLY A 28 4.61 -4.30 -0.93
N GLY A 29 5.66 -4.66 -1.65
CA GLY A 29 6.92 -5.08 -1.05
C GLY A 29 7.54 -3.94 -0.22
N ARG A 30 8.58 -4.25 0.58
CA ARG A 30 9.29 -3.22 1.39
C ARG A 30 9.77 -2.03 0.56
N GLY A 31 10.15 -2.25 -0.70
CA GLY A 31 10.53 -1.19 -1.64
C GLY A 31 9.39 -0.24 -2.01
N ASP A 32 8.15 -0.75 -2.10
CA ASP A 32 6.97 0.05 -2.44
C ASP A 32 6.52 0.88 -1.23
N VAL A 33 6.57 0.29 -0.01
CA VAL A 33 6.28 1.00 1.26
C VAL A 33 7.22 2.20 1.44
N ARG A 34 8.53 1.99 1.25
CA ARG A 34 9.52 3.05 1.40
C ARG A 34 9.27 4.21 0.44
N ALA A 35 9.04 3.90 -0.84
CA ALA A 35 8.77 4.91 -1.85
C ALA A 35 7.50 5.70 -1.52
N ALA A 36 6.45 5.02 -1.08
CA ALA A 36 5.20 5.66 -0.70
C ALA A 36 5.35 6.59 0.52
N ILE A 37 6.11 6.18 1.54
CA ILE A 37 6.41 7.04 2.70
C ILE A 37 7.12 8.31 2.25
N LEU A 38 8.20 8.19 1.47
CA LEU A 38 8.99 9.33 1.02
C LEU A 38 8.15 10.31 0.20
N LEU A 39 7.35 9.82 -0.74
CA LEU A 39 6.48 10.66 -1.57
C LEU A 39 5.40 11.37 -0.75
N LEU A 40 4.81 10.72 0.25
CA LEU A 40 3.82 11.37 1.13
C LEU A 40 4.45 12.45 2.01
N LEU A 41 5.66 12.23 2.52
CA LEU A 41 6.32 13.21 3.38
C LEU A 41 6.81 14.46 2.64
N VAL A 42 6.81 14.46 1.30
CA VAL A 42 6.96 15.69 0.48
C VAL A 42 5.81 16.66 0.74
N GLU A 43 4.61 16.14 1.01
CA GLU A 43 3.41 16.95 1.23
C GLU A 43 3.32 17.51 2.64
N GLY A 44 4.09 16.95 3.57
CA GLY A 44 4.24 17.46 4.92
C GLY A 44 4.47 16.37 5.96
N PRO A 45 4.74 16.76 7.22
CA PRO A 45 4.95 15.82 8.31
C PRO A 45 3.70 14.97 8.57
N MET A 46 3.87 13.66 8.79
CA MET A 46 2.77 12.72 9.03
C MET A 46 3.08 11.70 10.12
N HIS A 47 2.06 11.26 10.82
CA HIS A 47 2.18 10.12 11.75
C HIS A 47 2.19 8.79 11.00
N GLY A 48 2.79 7.75 11.59
CA GLY A 48 2.84 6.41 10.98
C GLY A 48 1.47 5.84 10.58
N TYR A 49 0.43 6.05 11.40
CA TYR A 49 -0.93 5.63 11.06
C TYR A 49 -1.55 6.47 9.93
N GLN A 50 -1.24 7.76 9.87
CA GLN A 50 -1.69 8.62 8.78
C GLN A 50 -1.05 8.20 7.45
N LEU A 51 0.22 7.79 7.45
CA LEU A 51 0.88 7.21 6.29
C LEU A 51 0.16 5.94 5.81
N ILE A 52 -0.18 5.02 6.72
CA ILE A 52 -0.95 3.81 6.38
C ILE A 52 -2.30 4.18 5.73
N GLN A 53 -3.01 5.14 6.31
CA GLN A 53 -4.32 5.60 5.81
C GLN A 53 -4.19 6.24 4.42
N GLN A 54 -3.24 7.14 4.23
CA GLN A 54 -3.00 7.84 2.97
C GLN A 54 -2.59 6.88 1.85
N ILE A 55 -1.75 5.88 2.14
CA ILE A 55 -1.37 4.85 1.16
C ILE A 55 -2.60 4.02 0.75
N SER A 56 -3.44 3.64 1.71
CA SER A 56 -4.68 2.92 1.45
C SER A 56 -5.67 3.74 0.63
N GLU A 57 -5.80 5.03 0.93
CA GLU A 57 -6.73 5.94 0.25
C GLU A 57 -6.31 6.18 -1.20
N ARG A 58 -5.03 6.50 -1.45
CA ARG A 58 -4.51 6.73 -2.82
C ARG A 58 -4.51 5.49 -3.69
N SER A 59 -4.36 4.33 -3.07
CA SER A 59 -4.51 3.06 -3.78
C SER A 59 -5.97 2.61 -3.90
N GLY A 60 -6.98 3.42 -3.54
CA GLY A 60 -8.39 3.02 -3.61
C GLY A 60 -8.69 1.74 -2.81
N GLY A 61 -7.93 1.47 -1.74
CA GLY A 61 -7.98 0.24 -0.96
C GLY A 61 -7.29 -0.97 -1.58
N ALA A 62 -6.60 -0.83 -2.71
CA ALA A 62 -5.79 -1.89 -3.33
C ALA A 62 -4.65 -2.34 -2.45
N TRP A 63 -4.08 -1.42 -1.68
CA TRP A 63 -2.94 -1.69 -0.85
C TRP A 63 -2.99 -0.91 0.45
N THR A 64 -3.16 -1.65 1.54
CA THR A 64 -3.02 -1.13 2.89
C THR A 64 -1.77 -1.75 3.52
N PRO A 65 -0.66 -1.00 3.67
CA PRO A 65 0.53 -1.54 4.30
C PRO A 65 0.27 -1.77 5.80
N SER A 66 0.85 -2.83 6.35
CA SER A 66 0.70 -3.15 7.77
C SER A 66 1.60 -2.27 8.64
N PRO A 67 1.26 -2.03 9.92
CA PRO A 67 2.18 -1.42 10.89
C PRO A 67 3.57 -2.08 10.89
N GLY A 68 3.62 -3.41 10.81
CA GLY A 68 4.86 -4.19 10.75
C GLY A 68 5.71 -3.99 9.50
N SER A 69 5.19 -3.31 8.47
CA SER A 69 5.94 -2.89 7.29
C SER A 69 6.32 -1.42 7.33
N VAL A 70 5.45 -0.55 7.84
CA VAL A 70 5.66 0.91 7.87
C VAL A 70 6.67 1.32 8.94
N TYR A 71 6.52 0.85 10.18
CA TYR A 71 7.39 1.31 11.27
C TYR A 71 8.85 0.89 11.10
N PRO A 72 9.17 -0.36 10.67
CA PRO A 72 10.55 -0.71 10.34
C PRO A 72 11.11 0.10 9.15
N ALA A 73 10.27 0.44 8.16
CA ALA A 73 10.70 1.28 7.04
C ALA A 73 10.99 2.72 7.49
N LEU A 74 10.20 3.29 8.40
CA LEU A 74 10.47 4.59 9.00
C LEU A 74 11.79 4.61 9.79
N SER A 75 12.02 3.58 10.61
CA SER A 75 13.30 3.44 11.34
C SER A 75 14.47 3.38 10.38
N GLN A 76 14.35 2.59 9.30
CA GLN A 76 15.41 2.49 8.29
C GLN A 76 15.65 3.82 7.56
N LEU A 77 14.59 4.55 7.22
CA LEU A 77 14.69 5.86 6.58
C LEU A 77 15.32 6.92 7.51
N GLU A 78 15.11 6.80 8.81
CA GLU A 78 15.76 7.62 9.83
C GLU A 78 17.24 7.27 9.99
N ASP A 79 17.57 5.98 10.04
CA ASP A 79 18.97 5.50 10.09
C ASP A 79 19.78 5.96 8.87
N GLU A 80 19.12 6.10 7.72
CA GLU A 80 19.71 6.62 6.48
C GLU A 80 19.74 8.16 6.40
N GLY A 81 19.17 8.85 7.38
CA GLY A 81 19.12 10.31 7.46
C GLY A 81 18.16 10.98 6.48
N LEU A 82 17.26 10.23 5.85
CA LEU A 82 16.27 10.76 4.89
C LEU A 82 15.00 11.28 5.59
N VAL A 83 14.69 10.72 6.75
CA VAL A 83 13.53 11.08 7.57
C VAL A 83 14.00 11.43 8.98
N HIS A 84 13.33 12.37 9.62
CA HIS A 84 13.46 12.64 11.05
C HIS A 84 12.19 12.19 11.77
N LEU A 85 12.32 11.43 12.86
CA LEU A 85 11.19 11.09 13.72
C LEU A 85 11.20 11.96 14.98
N GLU A 86 10.19 12.81 15.12
CA GLU A 86 9.99 13.63 16.31
C GLU A 86 8.78 13.12 17.11
N ARG A 87 8.86 13.15 18.45
CA ARG A 87 7.73 12.81 19.32
C ARG A 87 6.89 14.06 19.61
N VAL A 88 5.83 14.26 18.85
CA VAL A 88 4.85 15.35 19.03
C VAL A 88 3.61 14.80 19.71
N GLU A 89 3.21 15.38 20.85
CA GLU A 89 2.03 14.96 21.62
C GLU A 89 1.99 13.45 21.95
N GLY A 90 3.16 12.87 22.23
CA GLY A 90 3.29 11.44 22.54
C GLY A 90 3.16 10.50 21.33
N ARG A 91 3.07 11.04 20.11
CA ARG A 91 3.02 10.29 18.84
C ARG A 91 4.28 10.59 18.02
N ASN A 92 4.82 9.59 17.34
CA ASN A 92 5.98 9.79 16.46
C ASN A 92 5.48 10.37 15.13
N THR A 93 5.94 11.57 14.80
CA THR A 93 5.71 12.29 13.55
C THR A 93 6.97 12.17 12.70
N ALA A 94 6.80 11.74 11.45
CA ALA A 94 7.87 11.67 10.47
C ALA A 94 7.86 12.93 9.60
N SER A 95 9.05 13.46 9.29
CA SER A 95 9.25 14.54 8.32
C SER A 95 10.48 14.24 7.45
N LEU A 96 10.51 14.75 6.21
CA LEU A 96 11.73 14.68 5.41
C LEU A 96 12.80 15.60 5.99
N THR A 97 14.06 15.15 5.93
CA THR A 97 15.22 16.02 6.10
C THR A 97 15.53 16.75 4.79
N ASP A 98 16.49 17.70 4.81
CA ASP A 98 17.00 18.31 3.58
C ASP A 98 17.60 17.27 2.62
N VAL A 99 18.29 16.28 3.18
CA VAL A 99 18.84 15.13 2.44
C VAL A 99 17.72 14.28 1.85
N GLY A 100 16.67 14.00 2.63
CA GLY A 100 15.48 13.27 2.17
C GLY A 100 14.76 13.98 1.03
N THR A 101 14.60 15.29 1.14
CA THR A 101 13.98 16.13 0.11
C THR A 101 14.79 16.07 -1.20
N THR A 102 16.11 16.21 -1.10
CA THR A 102 17.02 16.10 -2.27
C THR A 102 16.96 14.70 -2.88
N TYR A 103 16.98 13.66 -2.04
CA TYR A 103 16.89 12.27 -2.49
C TYR A 103 15.61 12.01 -3.30
N VAL A 104 14.46 12.50 -2.83
CA VAL A 104 13.19 12.33 -3.55
C VAL A 104 13.20 13.05 -4.90
N GLN A 105 13.78 14.24 -4.97
CA GLN A 105 13.91 15.00 -6.23
C GLN A 105 14.81 14.27 -7.24
N GLU A 106 15.94 13.73 -6.79
CA GLU A 106 16.90 13.04 -7.66
C GLU A 106 16.41 11.66 -8.11
N HIS A 107 15.60 10.99 -7.30
CA HIS A 107 15.17 9.60 -7.53
C HIS A 107 13.68 9.48 -7.87
N GLN A 108 13.03 10.56 -8.33
CA GLN A 108 11.59 10.57 -8.61
C GLN A 108 11.18 9.47 -9.59
N SER A 109 12.00 9.20 -10.62
CA SER A 109 11.75 8.12 -11.58
C SER A 109 11.81 6.72 -10.95
N ASP A 110 12.67 6.53 -9.96
CA ASP A 110 12.89 5.24 -9.31
C ASP A 110 11.84 4.98 -8.22
N LEU A 111 11.38 6.05 -7.55
CA LEU A 111 10.29 6.00 -6.58
C LEU A 111 8.96 5.67 -7.26
N GLY A 112 8.75 6.18 -8.49
CA GLY A 112 7.61 5.84 -9.33
C GLY A 112 6.27 6.26 -8.71
N THR A 113 5.23 5.46 -8.97
CA THR A 113 3.85 5.68 -8.50
C THR A 113 3.35 4.47 -7.72
N PRO A 114 3.74 4.33 -6.43
CA PRO A 114 3.50 3.10 -5.66
C PRO A 114 2.03 2.69 -5.52
N TRP A 115 1.12 3.67 -5.53
CA TRP A 115 -0.33 3.44 -5.48
C TRP A 115 -0.91 2.98 -6.82
N ASP A 116 -0.39 3.47 -7.95
CA ASP A 116 -0.83 3.04 -9.29
C ASP A 116 -0.33 1.64 -9.58
N ASP A 117 0.93 1.32 -9.25
CA ASP A 117 1.49 -0.02 -9.33
C ASP A 117 0.65 -1.03 -8.52
N ALA A 118 0.14 -0.61 -7.35
CA ALA A 118 -0.73 -1.42 -6.52
C ALA A 118 -2.10 -1.65 -7.17
N ASN A 119 -2.73 -0.61 -7.73
CA ASN A 119 -3.96 -0.73 -8.49
C ASN A 119 -3.79 -1.67 -9.68
N ASP A 120 -2.68 -1.55 -10.41
CA ASP A 120 -2.41 -2.35 -11.60
C ASP A 120 -2.13 -3.83 -11.31
N SER A 121 -1.75 -4.15 -10.07
CA SER A 121 -1.56 -5.54 -9.62
C SER A 121 -2.85 -6.27 -9.23
N VAL A 122 -3.97 -5.57 -9.12
CA VAL A 122 -5.28 -6.14 -8.77
C VAL A 122 -6.01 -6.59 -10.03
N SER A 123 -6.67 -7.76 -9.99
CA SER A 123 -7.44 -8.27 -11.14
C SER A 123 -8.59 -7.31 -11.52
N SER A 124 -8.99 -7.32 -12.80
CA SER A 124 -10.10 -6.50 -13.29
C SER A 124 -11.36 -6.66 -12.45
N GLU A 125 -11.68 -7.90 -12.06
CA GLU A 125 -12.90 -8.23 -11.31
C GLU A 125 -12.93 -7.59 -9.93
N VAL A 126 -11.78 -7.48 -9.26
CA VAL A 126 -11.68 -6.84 -7.95
C VAL A 126 -11.73 -5.31 -8.08
N ARG A 127 -11.24 -4.73 -9.18
CA ARG A 127 -11.41 -3.29 -9.45
C ARG A 127 -12.87 -2.97 -9.72
N ASP A 128 -13.52 -3.73 -10.59
CA ASP A 128 -14.95 -3.57 -10.91
C ASP A 128 -15.81 -3.66 -9.64
N LEU A 129 -15.54 -4.64 -8.75
CA LEU A 129 -16.23 -4.75 -7.47
C LEU A 129 -16.03 -3.52 -6.57
N ARG A 130 -14.85 -2.93 -6.54
CA ARG A 130 -14.60 -1.71 -5.76
C ARG A 130 -15.34 -0.51 -6.31
N ASP A 131 -15.37 -0.36 -7.63
CA ASP A 131 -16.11 0.72 -8.29
C ASP A 131 -17.61 0.61 -7.96
N GLU A 132 -18.17 -0.60 -8.00
CA GLU A 132 -19.56 -0.86 -7.59
C GLU A 132 -19.81 -0.56 -6.11
N VAL A 133 -18.87 -0.91 -5.21
CA VAL A 133 -18.96 -0.54 -3.78
C VAL A 133 -18.92 0.98 -3.61
N GLY A 134 -18.08 1.68 -4.37
CA GLY A 134 -18.01 3.14 -4.39
C GLY A 134 -19.35 3.76 -4.81
N ALA A 135 -19.91 3.31 -5.93
CA ALA A 135 -21.20 3.75 -6.44
C ALA A 135 -22.35 3.50 -5.43
N LEU A 136 -22.34 2.34 -4.77
CA LEU A 136 -23.30 2.01 -3.70
C LEU A 136 -23.21 2.98 -2.53
N MET A 137 -21.99 3.32 -2.09
CA MET A 137 -21.77 4.30 -1.01
C MET A 137 -22.25 5.69 -1.39
N THR A 138 -21.98 6.14 -2.62
CA THR A 138 -22.50 7.42 -3.13
C THR A 138 -24.03 7.45 -3.13
N ALA A 139 -24.68 6.39 -3.61
CA ALA A 139 -26.14 6.28 -3.61
C ALA A 139 -26.71 6.30 -2.18
N ALA A 140 -26.10 5.56 -1.25
CA ALA A 140 -26.49 5.55 0.16
C ALA A 140 -26.36 6.94 0.79
N GLN A 141 -25.28 7.67 0.48
CA GLN A 141 -25.08 9.04 0.94
C GLN A 141 -26.15 9.98 0.40
N GLN A 142 -26.54 9.85 -0.88
CA GLN A 142 -27.61 10.65 -1.48
C GLN A 142 -28.95 10.40 -0.79
N VAL A 143 -29.31 9.14 -0.53
CA VAL A 143 -30.54 8.81 0.23
C VAL A 143 -30.49 9.39 1.63
N SER A 144 -29.33 9.35 2.30
CA SER A 144 -29.18 9.95 3.63
C SER A 144 -29.32 11.47 3.65
N HIS A 145 -28.90 12.18 2.60
CA HIS A 145 -28.95 13.65 2.55
C HIS A 145 -30.29 14.19 2.06
N VAL A 146 -30.93 13.52 1.10
CA VAL A 146 -32.10 14.04 0.36
C VAL A 146 -33.36 13.21 0.60
N GLY A 147 -33.24 11.98 1.11
CA GLY A 147 -34.35 11.04 1.25
C GLY A 147 -35.29 11.35 2.41
N ALA A 148 -36.58 11.07 2.21
CA ALA A 148 -37.56 11.05 3.30
C ALA A 148 -37.25 9.92 4.30
N ALA A 149 -37.73 10.05 5.54
CA ALA A 149 -37.44 9.08 6.61
C ALA A 149 -37.75 7.62 6.24
N ALA A 150 -38.83 7.38 5.48
CA ALA A 150 -39.18 6.05 4.98
C ALA A 150 -38.16 5.49 3.98
N GLN A 151 -37.61 6.35 3.09
CA GLN A 151 -36.58 5.96 2.11
C GLN A 151 -35.25 5.64 2.79
N VAL A 152 -34.88 6.43 3.82
CA VAL A 152 -33.68 6.16 4.64
C VAL A 152 -33.80 4.82 5.37
N ALA A 153 -34.96 4.55 5.97
CA ALA A 153 -35.20 3.28 6.67
C ALA A 153 -35.12 2.07 5.72
N GLU A 154 -35.63 2.21 4.49
CA GLU A 154 -35.58 1.14 3.50
C GLU A 154 -34.16 0.92 2.96
N ALA A 155 -33.42 1.98 2.65
CA ALA A 155 -32.02 1.87 2.26
C ALA A 155 -31.15 1.19 3.33
N SER A 156 -31.37 1.51 4.62
CA SER A 156 -30.68 0.85 5.73
C SER A 156 -30.95 -0.67 5.77
N ARG A 157 -32.20 -1.09 5.56
CA ARG A 157 -32.54 -2.52 5.47
C ARG A 157 -31.82 -3.21 4.32
N LEU A 158 -31.80 -2.59 3.14
CA LEU A 158 -31.10 -3.14 1.96
C LEU A 158 -29.59 -3.27 2.22
N LEU A 159 -28.95 -2.24 2.78
CA LEU A 159 -27.51 -2.30 3.10
C LEU A 159 -27.19 -3.41 4.12
N ILE A 160 -28.07 -3.65 5.09
CA ILE A 160 -27.91 -4.78 6.02
C ILE A 160 -28.02 -6.12 5.28
N GLN A 161 -28.92 -6.26 4.32
CA GLN A 161 -29.07 -7.47 3.51
C GLN A 161 -27.83 -7.70 2.63
N VAL A 162 -27.34 -6.67 1.94
CA VAL A 162 -26.12 -6.72 1.12
C VAL A 162 -24.94 -7.16 1.99
N ARG A 163 -24.72 -6.53 3.14
CA ARG A 163 -23.65 -6.90 4.07
C ARG A 163 -23.72 -8.38 4.47
N LYS A 164 -24.92 -8.90 4.78
CA LYS A 164 -25.10 -10.31 5.10
C LYS A 164 -24.81 -11.23 3.92
N ALA A 165 -25.22 -10.84 2.71
CA ALA A 165 -24.98 -11.63 1.50
C ALA A 165 -23.48 -11.71 1.18
N LEU A 166 -22.74 -10.60 1.29
CA LEU A 166 -21.29 -10.57 1.10
C LEU A 166 -20.56 -11.51 2.08
N TYR A 167 -20.96 -11.53 3.36
CA TYR A 167 -20.37 -12.47 4.32
C TYR A 167 -20.71 -13.94 4.01
N ARG A 168 -21.86 -14.24 3.41
CA ARG A 168 -22.18 -15.61 3.01
C ARG A 168 -21.29 -16.10 1.88
N ILE A 169 -21.01 -15.25 0.88
CA ILE A 169 -20.07 -15.59 -0.20
C ILE A 169 -18.72 -16.03 0.37
N LEU A 170 -18.20 -15.32 1.38
CA LEU A 170 -16.95 -15.68 2.05
C LEU A 170 -17.04 -16.99 2.86
N ALA A 171 -18.22 -17.32 3.39
CA ALA A 171 -18.44 -18.53 4.18
C ALA A 171 -18.67 -19.78 3.29
N ASP A 172 -19.21 -19.60 2.09
CA ASP A 172 -19.47 -20.68 1.14
C ASP A 172 -18.18 -21.22 0.49
N ASP A 173 -17.10 -20.41 0.43
CA ASP A 173 -15.78 -20.82 -0.08
C ASP A 173 -14.99 -21.74 0.88
N GLU A 174 -15.28 -21.76 2.19
CA GLU A 174 -14.66 -22.68 3.16
C GLU A 174 -15.22 -24.12 3.09
N SER A 175 -16.20 -24.35 2.21
CA SER A 175 -16.97 -25.61 2.15
C SER A 175 -16.68 -26.50 0.93
N GLN A 176 -15.61 -26.24 0.15
CA GLN A 176 -15.19 -27.15 -0.92
C GLN A 176 -14.12 -28.16 -0.40
N PRO A 177 -14.41 -29.48 -0.41
CA PRO A 177 -13.42 -30.53 -0.13
C PRO A 177 -12.43 -30.74 -1.27
#